data_AF-A0A969XX97-F1
#
_entry.id   AF-A0A969XX97-F1
#
_cell.length_a   1.000
_cell.length_b   1.000
_cell.length_c   1.000
_cell.angle_alpha   90.00
_cell.angle_beta   90.00
_cell.angle_gamma   90.00
#
_symmetry.space_group_name_H-M   'P 1'
#
loop_
_entity.id
_entity.type
_entity.pdbx_description
1 polymer ?
#
loop_
_entity_poly.entity_id
_entity_poly.type
_entity_poly.pdbx_seq_one_letter_code
_entity_poly.pdbx_strand_id
1 'polypeptide(L)'
;MLLIAMGGNLVGVYGTWLATTPDPGRLDEDWQMTARKVVRFAVVTGLVHYLLLLMISGRLWRPGSHGAALMISAAGFVALTIGFIGTIAQFAYFRSIALRVPSEPLAARTRMVMWGFGIGYGIKVVILDNALPLVSVLTGRAPSPGAGNLLLEGTGFLAALAMLVFGIWWLILLLRYRRRLIECAQAAEATWASQTVSAAMGPSGIEG
;
A
#
# COMPACT_ATOMS: atom_id res chain seq x y z
N MET A 1 -1.12 5.32 -21.25
CA MET A 1 -1.59 5.49 -19.86
C MET A 1 -1.83 4.15 -19.16
N LEU A 2 -2.77 3.30 -19.61
CA LEU A 2 -3.07 2.01 -18.94
C LEU A 2 -1.87 1.06 -18.83
N LEU A 3 -1.02 0.95 -19.86
CA LEU A 3 0.18 0.11 -19.82
C LEU A 3 1.21 0.59 -18.78
N ILE A 4 1.35 1.91 -18.61
CA ILE A 4 2.23 2.50 -17.59
C ILE A 4 1.67 2.19 -16.20
N ALA A 5 0.35 2.33 -16.01
CA ALA A 5 -0.32 1.97 -14.76
C ALA A 5 -0.19 0.47 -14.45
N MET A 6 -0.29 -0.40 -15.46
CA MET A 6 -0.07 -1.84 -15.33
C MET A 6 1.37 -2.14 -14.90
N GLY A 7 2.37 -1.51 -15.54
CA GLY A 7 3.77 -1.64 -15.16
C GLY A 7 4.01 -1.22 -13.71
N GLY A 8 3.45 -0.08 -13.30
CA GLY A 8 3.49 0.36 -11.90
C GLY A 8 2.84 -0.64 -10.94
N ASN A 9 1.71 -1.25 -11.33
CA ASN A 9 1.04 -2.27 -10.52
C ASN A 9 1.90 -3.54 -10.37
N LEU A 10 2.53 -4.02 -11.45
CA LEU A 10 3.45 -5.15 -11.42
C LEU A 10 4.65 -4.89 -10.49
N VAL A 11 5.24 -3.69 -10.56
CA VAL A 11 6.29 -3.27 -9.62
C VAL A 11 5.76 -3.25 -8.19
N GLY A 12 4.53 -2.78 -7.99
CA GLY A 12 3.84 -2.80 -6.69
C GLY A 12 3.61 -4.21 -6.14
N VAL A 13 3.18 -5.17 -6.98
CA VAL A 13 3.04 -6.59 -6.65
C VAL A 13 4.37 -7.15 -6.19
N TYR A 14 5.42 -6.96 -7.00
CA TYR A 14 6.75 -7.47 -6.71
C TYR A 14 7.32 -6.88 -5.40
N GLY A 15 7.28 -5.56 -5.26
CA GLY A 15 7.77 -4.87 -4.06
C GLY A 15 7.00 -5.26 -2.80
N THR A 16 5.69 -5.48 -2.91
CA THR A 16 4.86 -5.96 -1.81
C THR A 16 5.23 -7.37 -1.38
N TRP A 17 5.47 -8.26 -2.34
CA TRP A 17 5.88 -9.63 -2.03
C TRP A 17 7.22 -9.66 -1.30
N LEU A 18 8.17 -8.85 -1.76
CA LEU A 18 9.48 -8.69 -1.14
C LEU A 18 9.35 -8.12 0.30
N ALA A 19 8.57 -7.06 0.48
CA ALA A 19 8.38 -6.39 1.77
C ALA A 19 7.61 -7.24 2.81
N THR A 20 6.80 -8.19 2.34
CA THR A 20 5.98 -9.07 3.19
C THR A 20 6.56 -10.49 3.32
N THR A 21 7.85 -10.67 3.03
CA THR A 21 8.55 -11.96 3.19
C THR A 21 8.51 -12.43 4.65
N PRO A 22 8.35 -13.73 4.93
CA PRO A 22 8.38 -14.25 6.30
C PRO A 22 9.67 -13.90 7.04
N ASP A 23 9.53 -13.31 8.23
CA ASP A 23 10.63 -13.13 9.16
C ASP A 23 10.95 -14.49 9.81
N PRO A 24 12.18 -15.02 9.66
CA PRO A 24 12.54 -16.33 10.19
C PRO A 24 12.44 -16.43 11.71
N GLY A 25 12.44 -15.31 12.44
CA GLY A 25 12.39 -15.30 13.91
C GLY A 25 11.00 -15.25 14.54
N ARG A 26 9.92 -15.12 13.75
CA ARG A 26 8.54 -14.94 14.28
C ARG A 26 7.49 -15.69 13.45
N LEU A 27 7.58 -17.01 13.44
CA LEU A 27 6.58 -17.88 12.81
C LEU A 27 5.25 -17.91 13.59
N ASP A 28 5.24 -17.49 14.86
CA ASP A 28 4.13 -17.73 15.79
C ASP A 28 3.19 -16.52 16.00
N GLU A 29 3.46 -15.35 15.38
CA GLU A 29 2.57 -14.17 15.48
C GLU A 29 1.47 -14.17 14.40
N ASP A 30 0.32 -14.77 14.74
CA ASP A 30 -0.85 -14.92 13.87
C ASP A 30 -1.35 -13.62 13.22
N TRP A 31 -1.28 -12.48 13.91
CA TRP A 31 -1.83 -11.22 13.40
C TRP A 31 -1.01 -10.66 12.22
N GLN A 32 0.30 -10.91 12.17
CA GLN A 32 1.17 -10.48 11.08
C GLN A 32 1.01 -11.36 9.84
N MET A 33 0.61 -12.64 10.00
CA MET A 33 0.14 -13.45 8.88
C MET A 33 -1.11 -12.86 8.23
N THR A 34 -2.07 -12.36 9.03
CA THR A 34 -3.30 -11.75 8.52
C THR A 34 -3.03 -10.48 7.72
N ALA A 35 -2.20 -9.56 8.24
CA ALA A 35 -1.86 -8.34 7.53
C ALA A 35 -1.17 -8.60 6.18
N ARG A 36 -0.22 -9.55 6.12
CA ARG A 36 0.47 -9.94 4.88
C ARG A 36 -0.49 -10.50 3.83
N LYS A 37 -1.42 -11.39 4.24
CA LYS A 37 -2.44 -11.95 3.36
C LYS A 37 -3.34 -10.87 2.78
N VAL A 38 -3.80 -9.92 3.62
CA VAL A 38 -4.65 -8.80 3.19
C VAL A 38 -3.93 -7.92 2.17
N VAL A 39 -2.68 -7.54 2.42
CA VAL A 39 -1.92 -6.68 1.50
C VAL A 39 -1.65 -7.41 0.18
N ARG A 40 -1.23 -8.68 0.22
CA ARG A 40 -1.00 -9.48 -1.00
C ARG A 40 -2.28 -9.67 -1.81
N PHE A 41 -3.39 -9.99 -1.15
CA PHE A 41 -4.69 -10.13 -1.80
C PHE A 41 -5.10 -8.83 -2.48
N ALA A 42 -4.99 -7.70 -1.78
CA ALA A 42 -5.38 -6.40 -2.32
C ALA A 42 -4.58 -5.99 -3.56
N VAL A 43 -3.28 -6.26 -3.56
CA VAL A 43 -2.43 -5.93 -4.72
C VAL A 43 -2.75 -6.84 -5.91
N VAL A 44 -3.04 -8.13 -5.69
CA VAL A 44 -3.53 -9.04 -6.75
C VAL A 44 -4.89 -8.60 -7.29
N THR A 45 -5.82 -8.21 -6.42
CA THR A 45 -7.12 -7.67 -6.84
C THR A 45 -6.95 -6.41 -7.69
N GLY A 46 -6.00 -5.54 -7.32
CA GLY A 46 -5.63 -4.37 -8.12
C GLY A 46 -5.13 -4.75 -9.53
N LEU A 47 -4.25 -5.75 -9.64
CA LEU A 47 -3.76 -6.24 -10.93
C LEU A 47 -4.89 -6.75 -11.82
N VAL A 48 -5.79 -7.58 -11.26
CA VAL A 48 -6.97 -8.10 -11.97
C VAL A 48 -7.87 -6.96 -12.46
N HIS A 49 -8.07 -5.93 -11.64
CA HIS A 49 -8.86 -4.76 -12.01
C HIS A 49 -8.28 -4.01 -13.21
N TYR A 50 -6.96 -3.77 -13.23
CA TYR A 50 -6.31 -3.13 -14.38
C TYR A 50 -6.40 -3.98 -15.65
N LEU A 51 -6.35 -5.31 -15.52
CA LEU A 51 -6.49 -6.22 -16.65
C LEU A 51 -7.91 -6.16 -17.22
N LEU A 52 -8.93 -6.11 -16.35
CA LEU A 52 -10.32 -5.91 -16.73
C LEU A 52 -10.53 -4.56 -17.43
N LEU A 53 -9.94 -3.48 -16.91
CA LEU A 53 -9.98 -2.16 -17.56
C LEU A 53 -9.32 -2.18 -18.95
N LEU A 54 -8.20 -2.89 -19.11
CA LEU A 54 -7.52 -3.02 -20.40
C LEU A 54 -8.43 -3.72 -21.43
N MET A 55 -9.13 -4.79 -21.04
CA MET A 55 -10.05 -5.51 -21.92
C MET A 55 -11.25 -4.66 -22.35
N ILE A 56 -11.82 -3.86 -21.43
CA ILE A 56 -12.92 -2.95 -21.72
C ILE A 56 -12.45 -1.81 -22.65
N SER A 57 -11.31 -1.20 -22.32
CA SER A 57 -10.74 -0.06 -23.05
C SER A 57 -10.29 -0.43 -24.46
N GLY A 58 -9.73 -1.63 -24.63
CA GLY A 58 -9.27 -2.16 -25.90
C GLY A 58 -10.41 -2.56 -26.86
N ARG A 59 -11.68 -2.31 -26.49
CA ARG A 59 -12.89 -2.75 -27.22
C ARG A 59 -13.00 -4.27 -27.41
N LEU A 60 -12.18 -5.06 -26.72
CA LEU A 60 -12.27 -6.52 -26.71
C LEU A 60 -13.57 -6.98 -26.04
N TRP A 61 -14.07 -6.19 -25.09
CA TRP A 61 -15.36 -6.41 -24.45
C TRP A 61 -16.10 -5.08 -24.31
N ARG A 62 -17.22 -4.93 -25.04
CA ARG A 62 -18.17 -3.84 -24.83
C ARG A 62 -19.41 -4.38 -24.12
N PRO A 63 -19.74 -3.91 -22.91
CA PRO A 63 -21.02 -4.26 -22.30
C PRO A 63 -22.14 -3.68 -23.16
N GLY A 64 -22.84 -4.56 -23.90
CA GLY A 64 -23.94 -4.18 -24.78
C GLY A 64 -25.25 -3.88 -24.04
N SER A 65 -25.33 -4.21 -22.75
CA SER A 65 -26.52 -4.01 -21.91
C SER A 65 -26.20 -3.15 -20.69
N HIS A 66 -27.21 -2.40 -20.21
CA HIS A 66 -27.12 -1.59 -19.00
C HIS A 66 -26.73 -2.44 -17.77
N GLY A 67 -27.24 -3.67 -17.67
CA GLY A 67 -26.87 -4.61 -16.61
C GLY A 67 -25.39 -4.97 -16.61
N ALA A 68 -24.78 -5.17 -17.78
CA ALA A 68 -23.34 -5.45 -17.86
C ALA A 68 -22.48 -4.26 -17.45
N ALA A 69 -22.90 -3.03 -17.77
CA ALA A 69 -22.22 -1.81 -17.30
C ALA A 69 -22.27 -1.70 -15.77
N LEU A 70 -23.43 -1.98 -15.16
CA LEU A 70 -23.62 -1.95 -13.71
C LEU A 70 -22.76 -2.98 -12.99
N MET A 71 -22.68 -4.22 -13.50
CA MET A 71 -21.82 -5.26 -12.93
C MET A 71 -20.33 -4.88 -12.99
N ILE A 72 -19.88 -4.30 -14.11
CA ILE A 72 -18.50 -3.83 -14.26
C ILE A 72 -18.19 -2.70 -13.28
N SER A 73 -19.07 -1.71 -13.16
CA SER A 73 -18.90 -0.60 -12.20
C SER A 73 -18.89 -1.11 -10.75
N ALA A 74 -19.76 -2.05 -10.39
CA ALA A 74 -19.79 -2.64 -9.06
C ALA A 74 -18.50 -3.44 -8.77
N ALA A 75 -18.04 -4.26 -9.72
CA ALA A 75 -16.79 -5.00 -9.59
C ALA A 75 -15.58 -4.06 -9.46
N GLY A 76 -15.54 -2.97 -10.22
CA GLY A 76 -14.51 -1.94 -10.12
C GLY A 76 -14.48 -1.28 -8.75
N PHE A 77 -15.64 -0.88 -8.24
CA PHE A 77 -15.78 -0.28 -6.91
C PHE A 77 -15.27 -1.22 -5.80
N VAL A 78 -15.65 -2.50 -5.84
CA VAL A 78 -15.19 -3.50 -4.87
C VAL A 78 -13.67 -3.68 -4.97
N ALA A 79 -13.14 -3.87 -6.17
CA ALA A 79 -11.71 -4.11 -6.37
C ALA A 79 -10.84 -2.95 -5.87
N LEU A 80 -11.27 -1.71 -6.11
CA LEU A 80 -10.52 -0.53 -5.68
C LEU A 80 -10.71 -0.21 -4.20
N THR A 81 -11.85 -0.54 -3.60
CA THR A 81 -12.02 -0.50 -2.14
C THR A 81 -11.07 -1.48 -1.45
N ILE A 82 -10.95 -2.69 -1.99
CA ILE A 82 -9.96 -3.67 -1.50
C ILE A 82 -8.54 -3.13 -1.68
N GLY A 83 -8.21 -2.55 -2.84
CA GLY A 83 -6.92 -1.91 -3.09
C GLY A 83 -6.59 -0.77 -2.12
N PHE A 84 -7.58 0.05 -1.78
CA PHE A 84 -7.46 1.10 -0.77
C PHE A 84 -7.16 0.52 0.62
N ILE A 85 -7.93 -0.46 1.07
CA ILE A 85 -7.72 -1.15 2.35
C ILE A 85 -6.32 -1.78 2.38
N GLY A 86 -5.90 -2.42 1.29
CA GLY A 86 -4.55 -2.99 1.16
C GLY A 86 -3.45 -1.95 1.30
N THR A 87 -3.65 -0.76 0.72
CA THR A 87 -2.70 0.35 0.84
C THR A 87 -2.57 0.83 2.30
N ILE A 88 -3.70 1.02 3.00
CA ILE A 88 -3.69 1.38 4.42
C ILE A 88 -3.04 0.28 5.27
N ALA A 89 -3.36 -0.99 4.98
CA ALA A 89 -2.76 -2.13 5.66
C ALA A 89 -1.23 -2.19 5.44
N GLN A 90 -0.74 -1.83 4.26
CA GLN A 90 0.69 -1.75 3.98
C GLN A 90 1.38 -0.70 4.86
N PHE A 91 0.82 0.51 4.96
CA PHE A 91 1.35 1.53 5.87
C PHE A 91 1.29 1.11 7.34
N ALA A 92 0.21 0.46 7.76
CA ALA A 92 0.07 -0.07 9.12
C ALA A 92 1.14 -1.13 9.42
N TYR A 93 1.43 -2.01 8.46
CA TYR A 93 2.50 -3.00 8.55
C TYR A 93 3.87 -2.33 8.73
N PHE A 94 4.23 -1.36 7.90
CA PHE A 94 5.51 -0.64 8.05
C PHE A 94 5.58 0.15 9.35
N ARG A 95 4.48 0.76 9.79
CA ARG A 95 4.42 1.41 11.10
C ARG A 95 4.69 0.42 12.23
N SER A 96 4.16 -0.80 12.14
CA SER A 96 4.41 -1.85 13.14
C SER A 96 5.89 -2.23 13.21
N ILE A 97 6.60 -2.25 12.06
CA ILE A 97 8.05 -2.43 12.01
C ILE A 97 8.78 -1.24 12.64
N ALA A 98 8.36 -0.01 12.32
CA ALA A 98 8.96 1.20 12.91
C ALA A 98 8.86 1.26 14.43
N LEU A 99 7.76 0.75 15.01
CA LEU A 99 7.58 0.71 16.45
C LEU A 99 8.52 -0.29 17.14
N ARG A 100 9.07 -1.26 16.40
CA ARG A 100 10.08 -2.21 16.90
C ARG A 100 11.50 -1.64 16.85
N VAL A 101 11.76 -0.73 15.92
CA VAL A 101 13.03 -0.01 15.81
C VAL A 101 13.00 1.16 16.81
N PRO A 102 14.08 1.46 17.55
CA PRO A 102 14.13 2.54 18.54
C PRO A 102 14.13 3.93 17.87
N SER A 103 13.04 4.30 17.18
CA SER A 103 12.89 5.58 16.49
C SER A 103 11.42 6.03 16.42
N GLU A 104 10.92 6.59 17.53
CA GLU A 104 9.61 7.25 17.59
C GLU A 104 9.29 8.23 16.44
N PRO A 105 10.21 9.10 15.97
CA PRO A 105 9.91 10.02 14.88
C PRO A 105 9.62 9.30 13.55
N LEU A 106 10.13 8.08 13.35
CA LEU A 106 9.88 7.29 12.14
C LEU A 106 8.45 6.74 12.13
N ALA A 107 7.98 6.24 13.26
CA ALA A 107 6.59 5.77 13.43
C ALA A 107 5.59 6.91 13.27
N ALA A 108 5.87 8.08 13.85
CA ALA A 108 5.01 9.27 13.76
C ALA A 108 4.89 9.77 12.30
N ARG A 109 6.02 9.89 11.59
CA ARG A 109 6.03 10.30 10.17
C ARG A 109 5.31 9.29 9.27
N THR A 110 5.42 8.00 9.56
CA THR A 110 4.70 6.95 8.82
C THR A 110 3.19 7.10 8.99
N ARG A 111 2.71 7.40 10.21
CA ARG A 111 1.28 7.68 10.44
C ARG A 111 0.81 8.92 9.67
N MET A 112 1.63 9.97 9.63
CA MET A 112 1.30 11.20 8.89
C MET A 112 1.16 10.92 7.39
N VAL A 113 2.12 10.20 6.81
CA VAL A 113 2.06 9.81 5.39
C VAL A 113 0.91 8.87 5.11
N MET A 114 0.63 7.91 5.99
CA MET A 114 -0.51 6.99 5.88
C MET A 114 -1.84 7.74 5.74
N TRP A 115 -2.11 8.72 6.60
CA TRP A 115 -3.36 9.49 6.53
C TRP A 115 -3.36 10.48 5.36
N GLY A 116 -2.25 11.16 5.10
CA GLY A 116 -2.16 12.11 3.98
C GLY A 116 -2.35 11.42 2.63
N PHE A 117 -1.66 10.30 2.40
CA PHE A 117 -1.84 9.49 1.21
C PHE A 117 -3.22 8.82 1.19
N GLY A 118 -3.67 8.27 2.33
CA GLY A 118 -4.94 7.58 2.45
C GLY A 118 -6.14 8.45 2.14
N ILE A 119 -6.19 9.68 2.65
CA ILE A 119 -7.28 10.62 2.36
C ILE A 119 -7.27 11.02 0.88
N GLY A 120 -6.09 11.36 0.33
CA GLY A 120 -5.97 11.71 -1.09
C GLY A 120 -6.38 10.57 -2.02
N TYR A 121 -5.89 9.36 -1.74
CA TYR A 121 -6.26 8.15 -2.49
C TYR A 121 -7.74 7.84 -2.34
N GLY A 122 -8.29 7.92 -1.13
CA GLY A 122 -9.70 7.65 -0.86
C GLY A 122 -10.61 8.59 -1.66
N ILE A 123 -10.33 9.90 -1.62
CA ILE A 123 -11.09 10.89 -2.40
C ILE A 123 -10.98 10.58 -3.89
N LYS A 124 -9.76 10.43 -4.41
CA LYS A 124 -9.57 10.27 -5.86
C LYS A 124 -10.12 8.95 -6.37
N VAL A 125 -9.70 7.85 -5.77
CA VAL A 125 -9.93 6.51 -6.32
C VAL A 125 -11.30 5.97 -5.90
N VAL A 126 -11.68 6.11 -4.64
CA VAL A 126 -12.94 5.53 -4.15
C VAL A 126 -14.12 6.43 -4.53
N ILE A 127 -14.00 7.74 -4.34
CA ILE A 127 -15.11 8.68 -4.58
C ILE A 127 -15.19 9.09 -6.06
N LEU A 128 -14.15 9.77 -6.57
CA LEU A 128 -14.22 10.39 -7.90
C LEU A 128 -14.24 9.35 -9.03
N ASP A 129 -13.29 8.42 -9.03
CA ASP A 129 -13.14 7.45 -10.11
C ASP A 129 -14.20 6.33 -10.11
N ASN A 130 -14.92 6.10 -8.99
CA ASN A 130 -15.79 4.92 -8.86
C ASN A 130 -17.18 5.19 -8.28
N ALA A 131 -17.29 5.78 -7.09
CA ALA A 131 -18.61 6.00 -6.48
C ALA A 131 -19.49 6.89 -7.36
N LEU A 132 -18.92 7.95 -7.95
CA LEU A 132 -19.66 8.85 -8.84
C LEU A 132 -20.10 8.17 -10.15
N PRO A 133 -19.23 7.47 -10.90
CA PRO A 133 -19.67 6.65 -12.04
C PRO A 133 -20.74 5.62 -11.67
N LEU A 134 -20.60 4.93 -10.54
CA LEU A 134 -21.59 3.94 -10.08
C LEU A 134 -22.95 4.61 -9.82
N VAL A 135 -22.98 5.76 -9.14
CA VAL A 135 -24.21 6.54 -8.93
C VAL A 135 -24.81 7.01 -10.25
N SER A 136 -23.99 7.43 -11.22
CA SER A 136 -24.48 7.84 -12.54
C SER A 136 -25.14 6.69 -13.31
N VAL A 137 -24.57 5.48 -13.22
CA VAL A 137 -25.15 4.26 -13.80
C VAL A 137 -26.45 3.89 -13.10
N LEU A 138 -26.49 3.91 -11.76
CA LEU A 138 -27.67 3.58 -10.96
C LEU A 138 -28.84 4.54 -11.18
N THR A 139 -28.56 5.82 -11.37
CA THR A 139 -29.59 6.87 -11.51
C THR A 139 -29.93 7.19 -12.97
N GLY A 140 -29.15 6.66 -13.93
CA GLY A 140 -29.25 7.02 -15.34
C GLY A 140 -28.96 8.50 -15.62
N ARG A 141 -28.44 9.26 -14.64
CA ARG A 141 -28.15 10.68 -14.76
C ARG A 141 -26.64 10.88 -14.84
N ALA A 142 -26.20 11.51 -15.92
CA ALA A 142 -24.84 12.01 -16.00
C ALA A 142 -24.65 13.19 -15.05
N PRO A 143 -23.44 13.42 -14.50
CA PRO A 143 -23.11 14.63 -13.77
C PRO A 143 -23.48 15.87 -14.60
N SER A 144 -24.03 16.90 -13.96
CA SER A 144 -24.42 18.12 -14.66
C SER A 144 -23.18 18.82 -15.26
N PRO A 145 -23.21 19.21 -16.55
CA PRO A 145 -22.14 19.98 -17.17
C PRO A 145 -21.94 21.31 -16.43
N GLY A 146 -20.69 21.70 -16.15
CA GLY A 146 -20.34 22.96 -15.48
C GLY A 146 -19.76 22.75 -14.09
N ALA A 147 -20.44 23.23 -13.05
CA ALA A 147 -19.95 23.22 -11.67
C ALA A 147 -19.59 21.80 -11.16
N GLY A 148 -20.30 20.77 -11.61
CA GLY A 148 -20.00 19.37 -11.30
C GLY A 148 -18.65 18.92 -11.85
N ASN A 149 -18.36 19.23 -13.11
CA ASN A 149 -17.07 18.91 -13.74
C ASN A 149 -15.91 19.71 -13.13
N LEU A 150 -16.14 20.98 -12.77
CA LEU A 150 -15.09 21.82 -12.21
C LEU A 150 -14.70 21.37 -10.78
N LEU A 151 -15.68 20.91 -9.99
CA LEU A 151 -15.42 20.25 -8.70
C LEU A 151 -14.72 18.90 -8.89
N LEU A 152 -15.17 18.08 -9.85
CA LEU A 152 -14.56 16.77 -10.16
C LEU A 152 -13.09 16.90 -10.58
N GLU A 153 -12.80 17.78 -11.53
CA GLU A 153 -11.43 17.94 -12.05
C GLU A 153 -10.53 18.69 -11.07
N GLY A 154 -11.05 19.75 -10.42
CA GLY A 154 -10.29 20.51 -9.43
C GLY A 154 -9.93 19.68 -8.18
N THR A 155 -10.90 18.94 -7.63
CA THR A 155 -10.64 18.04 -6.49
C THR A 155 -9.77 16.85 -6.91
N GLY A 156 -9.96 16.33 -8.12
CA GLY A 156 -9.12 15.27 -8.69
C GLY A 156 -7.66 15.69 -8.81
N PHE A 157 -7.39 16.92 -9.28
CA PHE A 157 -6.05 17.47 -9.37
C PHE A 157 -5.40 17.62 -7.99
N LEU A 158 -6.10 18.21 -7.02
CA LEU A 158 -5.58 18.37 -5.66
C LEU A 158 -5.30 17.04 -4.97
N ALA A 159 -6.19 16.06 -5.16
CA ALA A 159 -6.01 14.72 -4.61
C ALA A 159 -4.82 14.01 -5.28
N ALA A 160 -4.65 14.14 -6.60
CA ALA A 160 -3.50 13.61 -7.32
C ALA A 160 -2.18 14.27 -6.87
N LEU A 161 -2.20 15.59 -6.64
CA LEU A 161 -1.04 16.32 -6.12
C LEU A 161 -0.69 15.86 -4.69
N ALA A 162 -1.69 15.70 -3.82
CA ALA A 162 -1.50 15.17 -2.48
C ALA A 162 -0.88 13.75 -2.52
N MET A 163 -1.43 12.86 -3.37
CA MET A 163 -0.88 11.52 -3.58
C MET A 163 0.57 11.56 -4.06
N LEU A 164 0.92 12.49 -4.95
CA LEU A 164 2.29 12.65 -5.43
C LEU A 164 3.23 13.09 -4.30
N VAL A 165 2.87 14.13 -3.56
CA VAL A 165 3.70 14.67 -2.46
C VAL A 165 3.89 13.62 -1.37
N PHE A 166 2.80 13.00 -0.90
CA PHE A 166 2.87 11.95 0.11
C PHE A 166 3.53 10.67 -0.42
N GLY A 167 3.39 10.37 -1.71
CA GLY A 167 4.09 9.25 -2.36
C GLY A 167 5.61 9.46 -2.40
N ILE A 168 6.07 10.66 -2.76
CA ILE A 168 7.50 11.00 -2.70
C ILE A 168 8.01 10.93 -1.26
N TRP A 169 7.24 11.47 -0.31
CA TRP A 169 7.60 11.37 1.11
C TRP A 169 7.66 9.92 1.59
N TRP A 170 6.74 9.07 1.11
CA TRP A 170 6.76 7.64 1.39
C TRP A 170 8.05 6.97 0.91
N LEU A 171 8.48 7.25 -0.33
CA LEU A 171 9.75 6.74 -0.86
C LEU A 171 10.94 7.17 -0.01
N ILE A 172 10.98 8.44 0.41
CA ILE A 172 12.03 8.95 1.32
C ILE A 172 12.01 8.21 2.66
N LEU A 173 10.82 7.92 3.20
CA LEU A 173 10.69 7.13 4.43
C LEU A 173 11.22 5.71 4.24
N LEU A 174 10.91 5.03 3.13
CA LEU A 174 11.41 3.69 2.84
C LEU A 174 12.95 3.64 2.83
N LEU A 175 13.60 4.65 2.25
CA LEU A 175 15.07 4.76 2.30
C LEU A 175 15.60 4.93 3.73
N ARG A 176 14.89 5.69 4.57
CA ARG A 176 15.22 5.85 5.99
C ARG A 176 15.00 4.57 6.79
N TYR A 177 13.94 3.83 6.51
CA TYR A 177 13.71 2.50 7.08
C TYR A 177 14.87 1.56 6.76
N ARG A 178 15.28 1.48 5.49
CA ARG A 178 16.42 0.65 5.08
C ARG A 178 17.67 0.98 5.89
N ARG A 179 18.02 2.26 6.01
CA ARG A 179 19.20 2.69 6.76
C ARG A 179 19.11 2.29 8.25
N ARG A 180 17.97 2.54 8.90
CA ARG A 180 17.77 2.18 10.31
C ARG A 180 17.80 0.68 10.57
N LEU A 181 17.22 -0.11 9.67
CA LEU A 181 17.25 -1.58 9.79
C LEU A 181 18.68 -2.12 9.68
N ILE A 182 19.51 -1.55 8.80
CA ILE A 182 20.94 -1.91 8.68
C ILE A 182 21.69 -1.54 9.97
N GLU A 183 21.48 -0.33 10.50
CA GLU A 183 22.09 0.11 11.77
C GLU A 183 21.71 -0.84 12.93
N CYS A 184 20.45 -1.26 13.01
CA CYS A 184 20.00 -2.23 14.02
C CYS A 184 20.62 -3.62 13.83
N ALA A 185 20.74 -4.10 12.58
CA ALA A 185 21.38 -5.39 12.28
C ALA A 185 22.86 -5.40 12.71
N GLN A 186 23.60 -4.34 12.38
CA GLN A 186 25.01 -4.20 12.79
C GLN A 186 25.17 -4.13 14.31
N ALA A 187 24.28 -3.41 15.00
CA ALA A 187 24.30 -3.34 16.47
C ALA A 187 23.99 -4.70 17.12
N ALA A 188 23.05 -5.47 16.56
CA ALA A 188 22.74 -6.82 17.03
C ALA A 188 23.93 -7.77 16.83
N GLU A 189 24.56 -7.75 15.65
CA GLU A 189 25.77 -8.52 15.36
C GLU A 189 26.92 -8.18 16.32
N ALA A 190 27.16 -6.90 16.60
CA ALA A 190 28.19 -6.48 17.55
C ALA A 190 27.91 -6.95 18.99
N THR A 191 26.64 -6.96 19.39
CA THR A 191 26.22 -7.41 20.73
C THR A 191 26.31 -8.93 20.88
N TRP A 192 25.97 -9.68 19.84
CA TRP A 192 26.09 -11.15 19.86
C TRP A 192 27.54 -11.61 19.73
N ALA A 193 28.35 -10.91 18.94
CA ALA A 193 29.78 -11.17 18.85
C ALA A 193 30.47 -10.91 20.21
N SER A 194 30.12 -9.84 20.92
CA SER A 194 30.67 -9.57 22.25
C SER A 194 30.23 -10.59 23.30
N GLN A 195 28.98 -11.06 23.26
CA GLN A 195 28.51 -12.15 24.14
C GLN A 195 29.24 -13.47 23.89
N THR A 196 29.50 -13.81 22.62
CA THR A 196 30.21 -15.04 22.26
C THR A 196 31.66 -15.02 22.77
N VAL A 197 32.34 -13.87 22.65
CA VAL A 197 33.69 -13.66 23.18
C VAL A 197 33.72 -13.72 24.71
N SER A 198 32.72 -13.14 25.39
CA SER A 198 32.62 -13.21 26.85
C SER A 198 32.33 -14.62 27.36
N ALA A 199 31.52 -15.41 26.65
CA ALA A 199 31.29 -16.83 26.96
C ALA A 199 32.51 -17.72 26.68
N ALA A 200 33.32 -17.41 25.66
CA ALA A 200 34.55 -18.12 25.35
C ALA A 200 35.68 -17.82 26.36
N MET A 201 35.71 -16.62 26.93
CA MET A 201 36.59 -16.25 28.05
C MET A 201 36.01 -16.65 29.42
N GLY A 202 35.25 -17.75 29.47
CA GLY A 202 34.63 -18.28 30.70
C GLY A 202 35.60 -18.25 31.89
N PRO A 203 35.10 -18.08 33.12
CA PRO A 203 35.89 -17.70 34.28
C PRO A 203 37.09 -18.63 34.38
N SER A 204 38.27 -18.13 34.03
CA SER A 204 39.52 -18.83 34.27
C SER A 204 39.56 -19.04 35.78
N GLY A 205 39.25 -20.27 36.19
CA GLY A 205 39.26 -20.70 37.57
C GLY A 205 40.53 -20.19 38.21
N ILE A 206 40.33 -19.28 39.15
CA ILE A 206 41.24 -19.04 40.25
C ILE A 206 41.24 -20.36 41.02
N GLU A 207 42.05 -21.33 40.60
CA GLU A 207 42.43 -22.46 41.43
C GLU A 207 43.75 -22.07 42.11
N GLY A 208 43.64 -21.84 43.42
CA GLY A 208 44.78 -21.72 44.33
C GLY A 208 45.21 -23.07 44.87
#